data_AF-A0A093C2K6-F1
#
_entry.id   AF-A0A093C2K6-F1
#
_cell.length_a   1.000
_cell.length_b   1.000
_cell.length_c   1.000
_cell.angle_alpha   90.00
_cell.angle_beta   90.00
_cell.angle_gamma   90.00
#
_symmetry.space_group_name_H-M   'P 1'
#
loop_
_entity.id
_entity.type
_entity.pdbx_description
1 polymer ?
#
loop_
_entity_poly.entity_id
_entity_poly.type
_entity_poly.pdbx_seq_one_letter_code
_entity_poly.pdbx_strand_id
1 'polypeptide(L)'
;MDFQHRPGGKTGSGGVASASESNRDRRERLRQLALETIDINKDPYFMKNHLGSYECKLCLTLHNNEGSYLAHTQGKKHQTNLARRAAKEAKEAPAQPAPEKVKVEVKKFVKIGRPGYKVTKQRDPETGQQSLLFQIDYPEIAESIMPRHRFMSAYEQRIEPPDRRWQYLLMAAEPYETIAFKVPSREIDKAEGKFWTHWNRETKQ
;
A
#
# COMPACT_ATOMS: atom_id res chain seq x y z
N MET A 1 -82.46 24.03 -5.73
CA MET A 1 -81.17 24.04 -5.01
C MET A 1 -80.19 23.18 -5.79
N ASP A 2 -79.09 23.76 -6.24
CA ASP A 2 -78.06 23.13 -7.07
C ASP A 2 -77.06 22.37 -6.18
N PHE A 3 -76.78 21.10 -6.50
CA PHE A 3 -76.00 20.17 -5.67
C PHE A 3 -74.59 19.89 -6.24
N GLN A 4 -74.14 20.66 -7.25
CA GLN A 4 -72.98 20.29 -8.07
C GLN A 4 -71.59 20.60 -7.49
N HIS A 5 -71.47 21.28 -6.34
CA HIS A 5 -70.17 21.68 -5.78
C HIS A 5 -69.99 21.39 -4.29
N ARG A 6 -70.35 20.18 -3.82
CA ARG A 6 -69.99 19.75 -2.47
C ARG A 6 -68.76 18.84 -2.54
N PRO A 7 -67.57 19.25 -2.03
CA PRO A 7 -66.43 18.36 -1.87
C PRO A 7 -66.73 17.38 -0.74
N GLY A 8 -67.53 16.36 -1.04
CA GLY A 8 -67.85 15.25 -0.16
C GLY A 8 -67.46 13.95 -0.85
N GLY A 9 -66.59 13.17 -0.22
CA GLY A 9 -66.18 11.85 -0.73
C GLY A 9 -67.40 10.97 -1.05
N LYS A 10 -67.29 10.16 -2.11
CA LYS A 10 -68.37 9.26 -2.54
C LYS A 10 -68.74 8.34 -1.40
N THR A 11 -70.04 8.10 -1.19
CA THR A 11 -70.52 7.16 -0.17
C THR A 11 -69.92 5.78 -0.44
N GLY A 12 -69.10 5.29 0.49
CA GLY A 12 -68.33 4.04 0.37
C GLY A 12 -66.88 4.17 -0.11
N SER A 13 -66.37 5.36 -0.44
CA SER A 13 -65.00 5.51 -0.99
C SER A 13 -63.87 5.46 0.04
N GLY A 14 -64.16 5.24 1.32
CA GLY A 14 -63.19 5.49 2.40
C GLY A 14 -62.83 6.98 2.49
N GLY A 15 -62.53 7.49 3.69
CA GLY A 15 -62.07 8.87 3.85
C GLY A 15 -60.74 9.11 3.12
N VAL A 16 -60.45 10.37 2.77
CA VAL A 16 -59.10 10.76 2.34
C VAL A 16 -58.16 10.53 3.53
N ALA A 17 -57.15 9.67 3.35
CA ALA A 17 -56.18 9.37 4.40
C ALA A 17 -55.56 10.66 4.94
N SER A 18 -55.50 10.78 6.26
CA SER A 18 -54.85 11.91 6.90
C SER A 18 -53.35 11.96 6.52
N ALA A 19 -52.75 13.15 6.54
CA ALA A 19 -51.32 13.28 6.23
C ALA A 19 -50.42 12.39 7.12
N SER A 20 -50.85 12.12 8.36
CA SER A 20 -50.21 11.16 9.28
C SER A 20 -50.28 9.72 8.78
N GLU A 21 -51.42 9.28 8.25
CA GLU A 21 -51.61 7.92 7.74
C GLU A 21 -50.84 7.71 6.45
N SER A 22 -50.89 8.66 5.51
CA SER A 22 -50.11 8.60 4.27
C SER A 22 -48.60 8.57 4.54
N ASN A 23 -48.11 9.30 5.54
CA ASN A 23 -46.71 9.28 5.94
C ASN A 23 -46.30 7.98 6.65
N ARG A 24 -47.24 7.27 7.30
CA ARG A 24 -46.99 5.96 7.89
C ARG A 24 -46.89 4.90 6.81
N ASP A 25 -47.86 4.87 5.90
CA ASP A 25 -47.89 3.96 4.75
C ASP A 25 -46.65 4.12 3.86
N ARG A 26 -46.26 5.37 3.56
CA ARG A 26 -45.02 5.64 2.81
C ARG A 26 -43.77 5.10 3.50
N ARG A 27 -43.65 5.24 4.83
CA ARG A 27 -42.51 4.72 5.60
C ARG A 27 -42.49 3.19 5.60
N GLU A 28 -43.64 2.56 5.75
CA GLU A 28 -43.78 1.11 5.74
C GLU A 28 -43.44 0.52 4.37
N ARG A 29 -43.91 1.15 3.29
CA ARG A 29 -43.58 0.75 1.91
C ARG A 29 -42.09 0.90 1.60
N LEU A 30 -41.47 2.01 2.00
CA LEU A 30 -40.01 2.20 1.84
C LEU A 30 -39.21 1.15 2.60
N ARG A 31 -39.68 0.73 3.78
CA ARG A 31 -39.07 -0.37 4.55
C ARG A 31 -39.19 -1.70 3.82
N GLN A 32 -40.34 -2.02 3.23
CA GLN A 32 -40.55 -3.25 2.46
C GLN A 32 -39.62 -3.32 1.24
N LEU A 33 -39.51 -2.22 0.48
CA LEU A 33 -38.59 -2.13 -0.66
C LEU A 33 -37.12 -2.30 -0.26
N ALA A 34 -36.72 -1.77 0.90
CA ALA A 34 -35.37 -1.96 1.43
C ALA A 34 -35.10 -3.42 1.88
N LEU A 35 -36.10 -4.10 2.45
CA LEU A 35 -36.00 -5.51 2.85
C LEU A 35 -35.92 -6.46 1.64
N GLU A 36 -36.60 -6.13 0.55
CA GLU A 36 -36.56 -6.90 -0.69
C GLU A 36 -35.18 -6.83 -1.38
N THR A 37 -34.49 -5.69 -1.24
CA THR A 37 -33.20 -5.44 -1.89
C THR A 37 -32.00 -5.90 -1.07
N ILE A 38 -32.12 -5.90 0.26
CA ILE A 38 -31.01 -6.24 1.18
C ILE A 38 -31.46 -7.37 2.09
N ASP A 39 -30.90 -8.56 1.86
CA ASP A 39 -31.06 -9.68 2.77
C ASP A 39 -30.22 -9.45 4.04
N ILE A 40 -30.89 -9.04 5.11
CA ILE A 40 -30.28 -8.71 6.41
C ILE A 40 -29.55 -9.92 7.01
N ASN A 41 -29.98 -11.15 6.70
CA ASN A 41 -29.35 -12.35 7.26
C ASN A 41 -27.96 -12.63 6.67
N LYS A 42 -27.63 -12.03 5.51
CA LYS A 42 -26.30 -12.13 4.90
C LYS A 42 -25.30 -11.17 5.50
N ASP A 43 -25.73 -10.21 6.31
CA ASP A 43 -24.82 -9.29 6.99
C ASP A 43 -24.12 -10.03 8.16
N PRO A 44 -22.79 -10.22 8.12
CA PRO A 44 -22.06 -10.95 9.16
C PRO A 44 -22.11 -10.26 10.54
N TYR A 45 -22.43 -8.96 10.57
CA TYR A 45 -22.51 -8.16 11.79
C TYR A 45 -23.91 -8.09 12.39
N PHE A 46 -24.93 -8.60 11.69
CA PHE A 46 -26.29 -8.67 12.19
C PHE A 46 -26.44 -9.77 13.24
N MET A 47 -27.19 -9.49 14.30
CA MET A 47 -27.56 -10.47 15.33
C MET A 47 -28.96 -10.17 15.87
N LYS A 48 -29.73 -11.22 16.16
CA LYS A 48 -30.96 -11.12 16.92
C LYS A 48 -30.71 -11.62 18.34
N ASN A 49 -31.04 -10.80 19.32
CA ASN A 49 -30.91 -11.16 20.72
C ASN A 49 -32.01 -12.10 21.18
N HIS A 50 -31.75 -12.79 22.30
CA HIS A 50 -32.71 -13.61 23.01
C HIS A 50 -33.96 -12.83 23.49
N LEU A 51 -33.85 -11.50 23.63
CA LEU A 51 -34.94 -10.58 23.97
C LEU A 51 -35.74 -10.09 22.75
N GLY A 52 -35.40 -10.54 21.54
CA GLY A 52 -36.06 -10.14 20.29
C GLY A 52 -35.64 -8.77 19.73
N SER A 53 -34.68 -8.09 20.36
CA SER A 53 -34.02 -6.89 19.83
C SER A 53 -32.94 -7.24 18.80
N TYR A 54 -32.59 -6.27 17.95
CA TYR A 54 -31.59 -6.43 16.89
C TYR A 54 -30.29 -5.74 17.28
N GLU A 55 -29.15 -6.37 17.03
CA GLU A 55 -27.84 -5.85 17.38
C GLU A 55 -26.89 -5.79 16.19
N CYS A 56 -26.05 -4.75 16.17
CA CYS A 56 -24.89 -4.67 15.30
C CYS A 56 -23.61 -5.04 16.05
N LYS A 57 -23.04 -6.22 15.79
CA LYS A 57 -21.79 -6.69 16.42
C LYS A 57 -20.58 -5.80 16.10
N LEU A 58 -20.61 -5.10 14.96
CA LEU A 58 -19.54 -4.18 14.57
C LEU A 58 -19.53 -2.90 15.43
N CYS A 59 -20.71 -2.39 15.77
CA CYS A 59 -20.87 -1.10 16.46
C CYS A 59 -21.30 -1.21 17.92
N LEU A 60 -21.68 -2.42 18.38
CA LEU A 60 -22.27 -2.70 19.70
C LEU A 60 -23.49 -1.82 19.97
N THR A 61 -24.37 -1.70 18.98
CA THR A 61 -25.60 -0.90 19.07
C THR A 61 -26.83 -1.79 19.01
N LEU A 62 -27.81 -1.47 19.85
CA LEU A 62 -29.13 -2.09 19.91
C LEU A 62 -30.13 -1.32 19.04
N HIS A 63 -30.99 -2.06 18.34
CA HIS A 63 -32.02 -1.55 17.43
C HIS A 63 -33.35 -2.23 17.74
N ASN A 64 -34.40 -1.41 17.82
CA ASN A 64 -35.75 -1.87 18.18
C ASN A 64 -36.47 -2.59 17.03
N ASN A 65 -36.05 -2.32 15.80
CA ASN A 65 -36.61 -2.90 14.58
C ASN A 65 -35.53 -3.08 13.51
N GLU A 66 -35.76 -3.99 12.57
CA GLU A 66 -34.84 -4.27 11.46
C GLU A 66 -34.60 -3.04 10.58
N GLY A 67 -35.61 -2.18 10.43
CA GLY A 67 -35.48 -0.92 9.70
C GLY A 67 -34.48 0.05 10.34
N SER A 68 -34.45 0.12 11.68
CA SER A 68 -33.46 0.90 12.42
C SER A 68 -32.05 0.33 12.27
N TYR A 69 -31.93 -1.01 12.20
CA TYR A 69 -30.66 -1.66 11.90
C TYR A 69 -30.18 -1.33 10.46
N LEU A 70 -31.05 -1.44 9.46
CA LEU A 70 -30.74 -1.08 8.07
C LEU A 70 -30.35 0.38 7.90
N ALA A 71 -31.04 1.31 8.56
CA ALA A 71 -30.66 2.71 8.55
C ALA A 71 -29.29 2.94 9.24
N HIS A 72 -28.98 2.13 10.26
CA HIS A 72 -27.70 2.21 10.96
C HIS A 72 -26.52 1.72 10.09
N THR A 73 -26.68 0.66 9.29
CA THR A 73 -25.59 0.15 8.43
C THR A 73 -25.16 1.18 7.38
N GLN A 74 -26.11 1.99 6.90
CA GLN A 74 -25.84 3.11 5.99
C GLN A 74 -25.27 4.35 6.70
N GLY A 75 -25.21 4.36 8.04
CA GLY A 75 -24.72 5.46 8.84
C GLY A 75 -23.19 5.58 8.86
N LYS A 76 -22.69 6.83 8.96
CA LYS A 76 -21.24 7.14 8.97
C LYS A 76 -20.48 6.38 10.07
N LYS A 77 -21.08 6.19 11.24
CA LYS A 77 -20.45 5.45 12.36
C LYS A 77 -20.20 3.98 12.00
N HIS A 78 -21.15 3.33 11.34
CA HIS A 78 -21.00 1.95 10.91
C HIS A 78 -19.92 1.81 9.83
N GLN A 79 -19.96 2.68 8.81
CA GLN A 79 -18.99 2.69 7.71
C GLN A 79 -17.55 2.93 8.20
N THR A 80 -17.37 3.86 9.15
CA THR A 80 -16.04 4.14 9.73
C THR A 80 -15.50 2.98 10.57
N ASN A 81 -16.35 2.26 11.30
CA ASN A 81 -15.94 1.06 12.03
C ASN A 81 -15.58 -0.10 11.10
N LEU A 82 -16.27 -0.22 9.97
CA LEU A 82 -15.99 -1.24 8.96
C LEU A 82 -14.60 -1.01 8.33
N ALA A 83 -14.31 0.24 7.94
CA ALA A 83 -13.00 0.63 7.45
C ALA A 83 -11.89 0.38 8.49
N ARG A 84 -12.15 0.67 9.77
CA ARG A 84 -11.19 0.42 10.85
C ARG A 84 -10.92 -1.08 11.04
N ARG A 85 -11.94 -1.93 10.93
CA ARG A 85 -11.79 -3.38 11.04
C ARG A 85 -11.01 -3.93 9.85
N ALA A 86 -11.34 -3.54 8.62
CA ALA A 86 -10.60 -3.93 7.43
C ALA A 86 -9.12 -3.53 7.51
N ALA A 87 -8.81 -2.34 8.03
CA ALA A 87 -7.43 -1.89 8.23
C ALA A 87 -6.68 -2.70 9.31
N LYS A 88 -7.38 -3.18 10.34
CA LYS A 88 -6.80 -4.04 11.38
C LYS A 88 -6.55 -5.45 10.85
N GLU A 89 -7.52 -6.04 10.16
CA GLU A 89 -7.41 -7.35 9.52
C GLU A 89 -6.31 -7.35 8.46
N ALA A 90 -6.14 -6.28 7.68
CA ALA A 90 -5.03 -6.16 6.74
C ALA A 90 -3.64 -6.10 7.42
N LYS A 91 -3.56 -5.61 8.66
CA LYS A 91 -2.32 -5.57 9.46
C LYS A 91 -2.04 -6.90 10.17
N GLU A 92 -3.08 -7.59 10.62
CA GLU A 92 -3.00 -8.89 11.31
C GLU A 92 -3.01 -10.08 10.35
N ALA A 93 -3.38 -9.89 9.08
CA ALA A 93 -3.30 -10.91 8.06
C ALA A 93 -1.87 -11.47 8.03
N PRO A 94 -1.69 -12.80 8.20
CA PRO A 94 -0.38 -13.40 8.11
C PRO A 94 0.19 -13.05 6.75
N ALA A 95 1.43 -12.56 6.72
CA ALA A 95 2.14 -12.30 5.48
C ALA A 95 2.00 -13.55 4.62
N GLN A 96 1.22 -13.46 3.53
CA GLN A 96 1.16 -14.55 2.56
C GLN A 96 2.61 -14.89 2.22
N PRO A 97 2.97 -16.19 2.15
CA PRO A 97 4.33 -16.57 1.79
C PRO A 97 4.66 -15.81 0.51
N ALA A 98 5.67 -14.93 0.61
CA ALA A 98 6.09 -14.11 -0.51
C ALA A 98 6.32 -15.04 -1.71
N PRO A 99 5.92 -14.64 -2.93
CA PRO A 99 6.11 -15.46 -4.12
C PRO A 99 7.54 -16.00 -4.12
N GLU A 100 7.67 -17.31 -4.32
CA GLU A 100 8.94 -18.03 -4.23
C GLU A 100 9.95 -17.28 -5.10
N LYS A 101 10.90 -16.60 -4.44
CA LYS A 101 11.92 -15.83 -5.15
C LYS A 101 12.61 -16.79 -6.09
N VAL A 102 12.54 -16.50 -7.39
CA VAL A 102 13.25 -17.25 -8.43
C VAL A 102 14.67 -17.50 -7.93
N LYS A 103 14.98 -18.76 -7.62
CA LYS A 103 16.32 -19.17 -7.19
C LYS A 103 17.20 -19.07 -8.43
N VAL A 104 17.79 -17.90 -8.64
CA VAL A 104 18.81 -17.71 -9.66
C VAL A 104 19.97 -18.62 -9.29
N GLU A 105 20.24 -19.63 -10.09
CA GLU A 105 21.42 -20.48 -9.93
C GLU A 105 22.66 -19.59 -10.06
N VAL A 106 23.36 -19.40 -8.94
CA VAL A 106 24.57 -18.58 -8.91
C VAL A 106 25.68 -19.37 -9.61
N LYS A 107 26.11 -18.90 -10.78
CA LYS A 107 27.28 -19.47 -11.47
C LYS A 107 28.49 -19.40 -10.55
N LYS A 108 29.13 -20.55 -10.33
CA LYS A 108 30.38 -20.66 -9.56
C LYS A 108 31.56 -20.55 -10.52
N PHE A 109 32.40 -19.55 -10.31
CA PHE A 109 33.63 -19.31 -11.07
C PHE A 109 34.82 -19.13 -10.13
N VAL A 110 36.02 -19.41 -10.63
CA VAL A 110 37.27 -19.17 -9.89
C VAL A 110 37.56 -17.67 -9.92
N LYS A 111 37.78 -17.06 -8.75
CA LYS A 111 38.11 -15.64 -8.67
C LYS A 111 39.59 -15.42 -8.96
N ILE A 112 39.89 -14.46 -9.84
CA ILE A 112 41.26 -14.18 -10.29
C ILE A 112 42.00 -13.15 -9.42
N GLY A 113 41.31 -12.52 -8.47
CA GLY A 113 41.86 -11.54 -7.55
C GLY A 113 41.12 -10.21 -7.60
N ARG A 114 41.76 -9.15 -7.08
CA ARG A 114 41.19 -7.80 -6.98
C ARG A 114 41.52 -6.98 -8.25
N PRO A 115 40.55 -6.23 -8.79
CA PRO A 115 40.79 -5.36 -9.94
C PRO A 115 41.65 -4.15 -9.54
N GLY A 116 42.38 -3.59 -10.51
CA GLY A 116 43.10 -2.33 -10.33
C GLY A 116 42.12 -1.17 -10.22
N TYR A 117 42.43 -0.16 -9.40
CA TYR A 117 41.56 1.01 -9.26
C TYR A 117 42.34 2.29 -8.99
N LYS A 118 41.73 3.41 -9.40
CA LYS A 118 42.18 4.77 -9.12
C LYS A 118 41.00 5.59 -8.63
N VAL A 119 41.19 6.28 -7.50
CA VAL A 119 40.18 7.16 -6.91
C VAL A 119 40.67 8.59 -6.98
N THR A 120 39.89 9.46 -7.63
CA THR A 120 40.19 10.88 -7.76
C THR A 120 39.16 11.69 -6.98
N LYS A 121 39.62 12.52 -6.05
CA LYS A 121 38.75 13.49 -5.35
C LYS A 121 38.67 14.74 -6.19
N GLN A 122 37.46 15.18 -6.49
CA GLN A 122 37.18 16.33 -7.33
C GLN A 122 36.29 17.32 -6.58
N ARG A 123 36.29 18.56 -7.06
CA ARG A 123 35.41 19.61 -6.56
C ARG A 123 34.88 20.37 -7.76
N ASP A 124 33.56 20.49 -7.83
CA ASP A 124 32.89 21.29 -8.84
C ASP A 124 33.25 22.78 -8.61
N PRO A 125 33.79 23.48 -9.63
CA PRO A 125 34.20 24.87 -9.50
C PRO A 125 33.03 25.85 -9.33
N GLU A 126 31.84 25.53 -9.85
CA GLU A 126 30.67 26.42 -9.81
C GLU A 126 29.89 26.24 -8.51
N THR A 127 29.59 24.99 -8.15
CA THR A 127 28.77 24.68 -6.97
C THR A 127 29.61 24.49 -5.70
N GLY A 128 30.92 24.30 -5.84
CA GLY A 128 31.81 23.94 -4.74
C GLY A 128 31.60 22.53 -4.19
N GLN A 129 30.72 21.73 -4.81
CA GLN A 129 30.35 20.38 -4.36
C GLN A 129 31.55 19.42 -4.50
N GLN A 130 31.76 18.57 -3.49
CA GLN A 130 32.80 17.55 -3.52
C GLN A 130 32.31 16.32 -4.29
N SER A 131 33.12 15.78 -5.19
CA SER A 131 32.83 14.57 -5.95
C SER A 131 33.97 13.56 -5.85
N LEU A 132 33.66 12.28 -6.07
CA LEU A 132 34.61 11.17 -6.09
C LEU A 132 34.46 10.45 -7.42
N LEU A 133 35.54 10.37 -8.19
CA LEU A 133 35.62 9.60 -9.41
C LEU A 133 36.36 8.29 -9.14
N PHE A 134 35.70 7.17 -9.43
CA PHE A 134 36.26 5.82 -9.31
C PHE A 134 36.51 5.28 -10.72
N GLN A 135 37.78 5.01 -11.04
CA GLN A 135 38.19 4.36 -12.29
C GLN A 135 38.71 2.97 -11.91
N ILE A 136 38.18 1.91 -12.53
CA ILE A 136 38.49 0.53 -12.15
C ILE A 136 38.80 -0.26 -13.41
N ASP A 137 39.96 -0.88 -13.44
CA ASP A 137 40.44 -1.64 -14.59
C ASP A 137 40.08 -3.12 -14.44
N TYR A 138 39.40 -3.66 -15.45
CA TYR A 138 38.96 -5.05 -15.53
C TYR A 138 39.48 -5.76 -16.79
N PRO A 139 40.81 -5.92 -16.96
CA PRO A 139 41.41 -6.44 -18.19
C PRO A 139 40.94 -7.85 -18.58
N GLU A 140 40.62 -8.69 -17.58
CA GLU A 140 40.20 -10.09 -17.76
C GLU A 140 38.71 -10.34 -17.40
N ILE A 141 37.85 -9.33 -17.58
CA ILE A 141 36.39 -9.52 -17.36
C ILE A 141 35.79 -10.54 -18.33
N ALA A 142 34.83 -11.33 -17.85
CA ALA A 142 34.13 -12.29 -18.70
C ALA A 142 33.35 -11.57 -19.83
N GLU A 143 33.33 -12.18 -21.00
CA GLU A 143 32.61 -11.65 -22.17
C GLU A 143 31.11 -11.51 -21.84
N SER A 144 30.46 -10.46 -22.34
CA SER A 144 29.07 -10.05 -22.07
C SER A 144 28.74 -9.51 -20.68
N ILE A 145 29.66 -9.57 -19.72
CA ILE A 145 29.44 -9.04 -18.36
C ILE A 145 29.88 -7.59 -18.29
N MET A 146 29.04 -6.74 -17.66
CA MET A 146 29.41 -5.38 -17.29
C MET A 146 29.52 -5.26 -15.76
N PRO A 147 30.47 -4.47 -15.24
CA PRO A 147 30.58 -4.22 -13.82
C PRO A 147 29.29 -3.61 -13.26
N ARG A 148 28.89 -4.07 -12.07
CA ARG A 148 27.75 -3.52 -11.34
C ARG A 148 28.23 -2.88 -10.05
N HIS A 149 27.50 -1.86 -9.64
CA HIS A 149 27.80 -1.13 -8.41
C HIS A 149 26.58 -1.06 -7.50
N ARG A 150 26.81 -0.93 -6.20
CA ARG A 150 25.75 -0.74 -5.20
C ARG A 150 26.30 -0.02 -3.97
N PHE A 151 25.52 0.92 -3.44
CA PHE A 151 25.75 1.46 -2.10
C PHE A 151 25.17 0.53 -1.04
N MET A 152 25.98 0.24 -0.03
CA MET A 152 25.65 -0.63 1.09
C MET A 152 25.86 0.15 2.40
N SER A 153 24.94 -0.04 3.34
CA SER A 153 25.04 0.57 4.66
C SER A 153 26.10 -0.15 5.52
N ALA A 154 26.67 0.55 6.50
CA ALA A 154 27.66 -0.06 7.41
C ALA A 154 27.12 -1.24 8.24
N TYR A 155 25.80 -1.37 8.38
CA TYR A 155 25.14 -2.47 9.10
C TYR A 155 25.02 -3.77 8.29
N GLU A 156 25.15 -3.71 6.97
CA GLU A 156 25.01 -4.89 6.10
C GLU A 156 26.31 -5.71 6.01
N GLN A 157 27.46 -5.07 6.21
CA GLN A 157 28.77 -5.74 6.13
C GLN A 157 29.14 -6.40 7.47
N ARG A 158 29.97 -7.45 7.43
CA ARG A 158 30.32 -8.29 8.59
C ARG A 158 31.82 -8.29 8.92
N ILE A 159 32.60 -7.41 8.27
CA ILE A 159 34.07 -7.39 8.37
C ILE A 159 34.50 -6.43 9.49
N GLU A 160 33.99 -5.20 9.47
CA GLU A 160 34.27 -4.19 10.49
C GLU A 160 33.06 -4.00 11.43
N PRO A 161 33.23 -3.44 12.63
CA PRO A 161 32.11 -2.96 13.43
C PRO A 161 31.29 -1.90 12.67
N PRO A 162 29.95 -1.94 12.74
CA PRO A 162 29.10 -1.02 11.99
C PRO A 162 29.21 0.43 12.52
N ASP A 163 29.61 1.37 11.66
CA ASP A 163 29.64 2.81 11.95
C ASP A 163 28.76 3.58 10.95
N ARG A 164 27.71 4.24 11.47
CA ARG A 164 26.72 5.01 10.68
C ARG A 164 27.30 6.18 9.90
N ARG A 165 28.49 6.67 10.28
CA ARG A 165 29.14 7.80 9.61
C ARG A 165 29.65 7.42 8.22
N TRP A 166 29.68 6.13 7.90
CA TRP A 166 30.21 5.58 6.67
C TRP A 166 29.17 4.76 5.92
N GLN A 167 29.32 4.77 4.60
CA GLN A 167 28.65 3.90 3.65
C GLN A 167 29.72 3.26 2.76
N TYR A 168 29.39 2.15 2.12
CA TYR A 168 30.33 1.41 1.28
C TYR A 168 29.80 1.36 -0.15
N LEU A 169 30.60 1.83 -1.11
CA LEU A 169 30.34 1.66 -2.54
C LEU A 169 30.98 0.35 -2.99
N LEU A 170 30.17 -0.66 -3.30
CA LEU A 170 30.64 -1.93 -3.83
C LEU A 170 30.68 -1.90 -5.34
N MET A 171 31.71 -2.55 -5.90
CA MET A 171 31.87 -2.82 -7.32
C MET A 171 32.10 -4.31 -7.51
N ALA A 172 31.31 -4.94 -8.37
CA ALA A 172 31.38 -6.36 -8.64
C ALA A 172 31.37 -6.62 -10.15
N ALA A 173 32.32 -7.42 -10.60
CA ALA A 173 32.37 -7.95 -11.96
C ALA A 173 33.02 -9.35 -11.92
N GLU A 174 32.44 -10.31 -12.61
CA GLU A 174 33.03 -11.66 -12.75
C GLU A 174 34.20 -11.62 -13.76
N PRO A 175 35.36 -12.25 -13.49
CA PRO A 175 35.68 -13.15 -12.38
C PRO A 175 36.42 -12.48 -11.20
N TYR A 176 36.39 -11.15 -11.09
CA TYR A 176 37.10 -10.42 -10.05
C TYR A 176 36.42 -10.52 -8.68
N GLU A 177 37.20 -10.30 -7.63
CA GLU A 177 36.68 -10.07 -6.28
C GLU A 177 35.88 -8.76 -6.22
N THR A 178 34.79 -8.79 -5.47
CA THR A 178 34.04 -7.58 -5.15
C THR A 178 34.89 -6.66 -4.30
N ILE A 179 35.10 -5.43 -4.76
CA ILE A 179 35.78 -4.38 -3.99
C ILE A 179 34.76 -3.43 -3.38
N ALA A 180 35.12 -2.81 -2.27
CA ALA A 180 34.28 -1.84 -1.58
C ALA A 180 35.09 -0.59 -1.20
N PHE A 181 34.54 0.59 -1.46
CA PHE A 181 35.13 1.86 -1.05
C PHE A 181 34.35 2.44 0.12
N LYS A 182 35.06 2.75 1.21
CA LYS A 182 34.48 3.42 2.39
C LYS A 182 34.31 4.92 2.08
N VAL A 183 33.08 5.39 2.05
CA VAL A 183 32.69 6.76 1.71
C VAL A 183 31.89 7.36 2.86
N PRO A 184 32.04 8.65 3.19
CA PRO A 184 31.20 9.29 4.21
C PRO A 184 29.72 9.13 3.89
N SER A 185 28.89 8.87 4.89
CA SER A 185 27.43 8.71 4.76
C SER A 185 26.72 10.07 4.59
N ARG A 186 27.13 10.85 3.58
CA ARG A 186 26.45 12.06 3.13
C ARG A 186 25.47 11.72 2.01
N GLU A 187 24.46 12.55 1.83
CA GLU A 187 23.53 12.43 0.71
C GLU A 187 24.28 12.53 -0.62
N ILE A 188 23.98 11.59 -1.51
CA ILE A 188 24.58 11.51 -2.84
C ILE A 188 23.58 12.13 -3.80
N ASP A 189 24.04 13.14 -4.52
CA ASP A 189 23.24 13.81 -5.54
C ASP A 189 23.13 12.90 -6.77
N LYS A 190 21.91 12.40 -7.03
CA LYS A 190 21.59 11.51 -8.15
C LYS A 190 20.96 12.24 -9.33
N ALA A 191 21.04 13.57 -9.36
CA ALA A 191 20.59 14.34 -10.51
C ALA A 191 21.38 13.96 -11.77
N GLU A 192 20.74 14.12 -12.93
CA GLU A 192 21.31 13.86 -14.23
C GLU A 192 22.60 14.66 -14.44
N GLY A 193 23.69 14.00 -14.85
CA GLY A 193 25.01 14.60 -15.03
C GLY A 193 25.90 14.63 -13.78
N LYS A 194 25.35 14.53 -12.57
CA LYS A 194 26.16 14.50 -11.32
C LYS A 194 26.54 13.09 -10.89
N PHE A 195 25.58 12.17 -10.93
CA PHE A 195 25.84 10.75 -10.75
C PHE A 195 25.81 10.06 -12.11
N TRP A 196 26.95 9.54 -12.53
CA TRP A 196 27.06 8.85 -13.81
C TRP A 196 27.97 7.63 -13.69
N THR A 197 27.73 6.67 -14.57
CA THR A 197 28.58 5.49 -14.74
C THR A 197 28.81 5.28 -16.21
N HIS A 198 30.05 5.00 -16.58
CA HIS A 198 30.44 4.67 -17.95
C HIS A 198 31.24 3.37 -17.94
N TRP A 199 31.02 2.53 -18.95
CA TRP A 199 31.79 1.31 -19.15
C TRP A 199 32.37 1.33 -20.55
N ASN A 200 33.68 1.47 -20.64
CA ASN A 200 34.40 1.40 -21.88
C ASN A 200 34.76 -0.06 -22.18
N ARG A 201 34.08 -0.65 -23.19
CA ARG A 201 34.28 -2.04 -23.60
C ARG A 201 35.65 -2.30 -24.23
N GLU A 202 36.27 -1.28 -24.82
CA GLU A 202 37.56 -1.42 -25.52
C GLU A 202 38.72 -1.45 -24.52
N THR A 203 38.75 -0.48 -23.61
CA THR A 203 39.79 -0.39 -22.57
C THR A 203 39.48 -1.24 -21.34
N LYS A 204 38.25 -1.75 -21.23
CA LYS A 204 37.72 -2.50 -20.07
C LYS A 204 37.86 -1.72 -18.76
N GLN A 205 37.42 -0.45 -18.79
CA GLN A 205 37.46 0.51 -17.67
C GLN A 205 36.09 1.17 -17.44
#